data_AF-A0A151IZP7-F1
#
_entry.id   AF-A0A151IZP7-F1
#
_cell.length_a   1.000
_cell.length_b   1.000
_cell.length_c   1.000
_cell.angle_alpha   90.00
_cell.angle_beta   90.00
_cell.angle_gamma   90.00
#
_symmetry.space_group_name_H-M   'P 1'
#
loop_
_entity.id
_entity.type
_entity.pdbx_description
1 polymer ?
#
loop_
_entity_poly.entity_id
_entity_poly.type
_entity_poly.pdbx_seq_one_letter_code
_entity_poly.pdbx_strand_id
1 'polypeptide(L)'
;MTSLLETYSAVQLQETFLFMLRRNGRKEVANAIEYMLNADSDDIESCLRSYLKIQEQVPYSNEEIVAFAEDTDLTKHQYTILRKQALAKNVIIYPSYRQLVNAREACIPSDIHVSDVCAKVNLQSLVDHTISRILITENLPVDTLNNSDKFRLLVKWGCDGSSGQSIYKQNFENPELSDFITIIRRHRRYRRFEPLQSIAGEGIVTKKNTKKL
;
A
#
# COMPACT_ATOMS: atom_id res chain seq x y z
N MET A 1 -0.96 -35.91 53.94
CA MET A 1 -1.68 -35.12 52.92
C MET A 1 -2.04 -36.09 51.82
N THR A 2 -3.31 -36.41 51.65
CA THR A 2 -3.77 -37.22 50.51
C THR A 2 -3.53 -36.45 49.22
N SER A 3 -3.04 -37.13 48.20
CA SER A 3 -2.75 -36.51 46.91
C SER A 3 -4.06 -36.08 46.25
N LEU A 4 -4.09 -34.93 45.58
CA LEU A 4 -5.26 -34.45 44.82
C LEU A 4 -5.74 -35.47 43.76
N LEU A 5 -4.84 -36.34 43.31
CA LEU A 5 -5.14 -37.44 42.38
C LEU A 5 -5.90 -38.60 43.02
N GLU A 6 -5.90 -38.70 44.35
CA GLU A 6 -6.61 -39.75 45.11
C GLU A 6 -8.03 -39.32 45.49
N THR A 7 -8.30 -38.01 45.49
CA THR A 7 -9.57 -37.45 45.98
C THR A 7 -10.55 -37.04 44.89
N TYR A 8 -10.08 -36.77 43.67
CA TYR A 8 -10.90 -36.25 42.57
C TYR A 8 -10.75 -37.07 41.29
N SER A 9 -11.83 -37.16 40.51
CA SER A 9 -11.79 -37.84 39.21
C SER A 9 -11.06 -37.00 38.17
N ALA A 10 -10.48 -37.66 37.16
CA ALA A 10 -9.75 -36.99 36.08
C ALA A 10 -10.60 -35.94 35.34
N VAL A 11 -11.90 -36.21 35.15
CA VAL A 11 -12.84 -35.29 34.49
C VAL A 11 -13.05 -34.01 35.31
N GLN A 12 -13.22 -34.14 36.63
CA GLN A 12 -13.37 -32.97 37.51
C GLN A 12 -12.11 -32.10 37.53
N LEU A 13 -10.94 -32.72 37.48
CA LEU A 13 -9.66 -32.00 37.39
C LEU A 13 -9.52 -31.25 36.05
N GLN A 14 -10.00 -31.84 34.94
CA GLN A 14 -9.99 -31.18 33.64
C GLN A 14 -10.94 -29.98 33.59
N GLU A 15 -12.18 -30.13 34.03
CA GLU A 15 -13.16 -29.03 34.05
C GLU A 15 -12.73 -27.88 34.94
N THR A 16 -12.20 -28.18 36.13
CA THR A 16 -11.67 -27.16 37.05
C THR A 16 -10.47 -26.44 36.47
N PHE A 17 -9.58 -27.15 35.76
CA PHE A 17 -8.45 -26.54 35.06
C PHE A 17 -8.89 -25.62 33.91
N LEU A 18 -9.85 -26.05 33.09
CA LEU A 18 -10.44 -25.22 32.03
C LEU A 18 -11.12 -23.97 32.61
N PHE A 19 -11.86 -24.14 33.71
CA PHE A 19 -12.49 -23.03 34.41
C PHE A 19 -11.46 -22.02 34.95
N MET A 20 -10.36 -22.51 35.53
CA MET A 20 -9.26 -21.67 36.00
C MET A 20 -8.60 -20.88 34.86
N LEU A 21 -8.38 -21.50 33.70
CA LEU A 21 -7.83 -20.83 32.53
C LEU A 21 -8.76 -19.72 32.00
N ARG A 22 -10.08 -19.99 31.95
CA ARG A 22 -11.09 -18.99 31.56
C ARG A 22 -11.16 -17.83 32.55
N ARG A 23 -11.09 -18.11 33.86
CA ARG A 23 -11.08 -17.11 34.94
C ARG A 23 -9.85 -16.20 34.87
N ASN A 24 -8.70 -16.74 34.49
CA ASN A 24 -7.45 -16.00 34.32
C ASN A 24 -7.34 -15.25 32.97
N GLY A 25 -8.42 -15.20 32.17
CA GLY A 25 -8.46 -14.49 30.89
C GLY A 25 -7.79 -15.24 29.73
N ARG A 26 -7.25 -16.44 29.96
CA ARG A 26 -6.60 -17.28 28.93
C ARG A 26 -7.62 -18.15 28.20
N LYS A 27 -8.66 -17.52 27.66
CA LYS A 27 -9.80 -18.21 27.02
C LYS A 27 -9.38 -18.98 25.77
N GLU A 28 -8.45 -18.44 24.99
CA GLU A 28 -7.92 -19.11 23.78
C GLU A 28 -7.23 -20.43 24.12
N VAL A 29 -6.42 -20.44 25.18
CA VAL A 29 -5.74 -21.66 25.66
C VAL A 29 -6.76 -22.67 26.21
N ALA A 30 -7.76 -22.22 26.97
CA ALA A 30 -8.80 -23.09 27.50
C ALA A 30 -9.59 -23.77 26.36
N ASN A 31 -9.98 -23.01 25.35
CA ASN A 31 -10.71 -23.51 24.21
C ASN A 31 -9.84 -24.46 23.35
N ALA A 32 -8.54 -24.17 23.16
CA ALA A 32 -7.63 -25.10 22.49
C ALA A 32 -7.57 -26.45 23.20
N ILE A 33 -7.41 -26.44 24.53
CA ILE A 33 -7.31 -27.65 25.35
C ILE A 33 -8.63 -28.43 25.36
N GLU A 34 -9.77 -27.74 25.46
CA GLU A 34 -11.09 -28.37 25.38
C GLU A 34 -11.32 -29.05 24.03
N TYR A 35 -10.84 -28.46 22.93
CA TYR A 35 -10.87 -29.09 21.63
C TYR A 35 -9.91 -30.29 21.53
N MET A 36 -8.71 -30.22 22.12
CA MET A 36 -7.75 -31.34 22.16
C MET A 36 -8.27 -32.54 22.96
N LEU A 37 -9.00 -32.30 24.04
CA LEU A 37 -9.59 -33.34 24.87
C LEU A 37 -10.76 -34.07 24.17
N ASN A 38 -11.39 -33.42 23.19
CA ASN A 38 -12.55 -33.95 22.46
C ASN A 38 -12.21 -34.46 21.03
N ALA A 39 -10.98 -34.29 20.56
CA ALA A 39 -10.56 -34.69 19.21
C ALA A 39 -9.84 -36.05 19.21
N ASP A 40 -10.07 -36.85 18.16
CA ASP A 40 -9.38 -38.12 17.94
C ASP A 40 -7.90 -37.90 17.53
N SER A 41 -7.03 -38.80 18.00
CA SER A 41 -5.56 -38.65 18.07
C SER A 41 -4.84 -38.24 16.78
N ASP A 42 -5.39 -38.53 15.60
CA ASP A 42 -4.70 -38.28 14.32
C ASP A 42 -4.95 -36.88 13.75
N ASP A 43 -5.96 -36.14 14.23
CA ASP A 43 -6.32 -34.80 13.73
C ASP A 43 -5.80 -33.64 14.59
N ILE A 44 -5.19 -33.94 15.74
CA ILE A 44 -4.83 -32.94 16.74
C ILE A 44 -3.80 -31.94 16.20
N GLU A 45 -2.76 -32.38 15.48
CA GLU A 45 -1.71 -31.48 14.98
C GLU A 45 -2.21 -30.57 13.84
N SER A 46 -2.98 -31.14 12.91
CA SER A 46 -3.62 -30.39 11.81
C SER A 46 -4.61 -29.36 12.36
N CYS A 47 -5.39 -29.74 13.37
CA CYS A 47 -6.36 -28.86 14.01
C CYS A 47 -5.72 -27.82 14.93
N LEU A 48 -4.61 -28.12 15.59
CA LEU A 48 -3.85 -27.11 16.33
C LEU A 48 -3.29 -26.04 15.40
N ARG A 49 -2.80 -26.43 14.22
CA ARG A 49 -2.33 -25.46 13.21
C ARG A 49 -3.45 -24.56 12.71
N SER A 50 -4.66 -25.11 12.54
CA SER A 50 -5.83 -24.33 12.11
C SER A 50 -6.43 -23.47 13.23
N TYR A 51 -6.44 -23.95 14.48
CA TYR A 51 -6.93 -23.22 15.66
C TYR A 51 -5.98 -22.11 16.10
N LEU A 52 -4.68 -22.42 16.16
CA LEU A 52 -3.66 -21.44 16.51
C LEU A 52 -3.47 -20.38 15.44
N LYS A 53 -4.13 -20.52 14.26
CA LYS A 53 -3.99 -19.65 13.08
C LYS A 53 -2.69 -18.91 13.18
N ILE A 54 -1.58 -19.63 13.05
CA ILE A 54 -0.29 -18.96 12.91
C ILE A 54 -0.48 -18.18 11.62
N GLN A 55 -0.92 -16.93 11.74
CA GLN A 55 -1.06 -16.04 10.62
C GLN A 55 0.38 -15.85 10.20
N GLU A 56 0.78 -16.63 9.18
CA GLU A 56 2.03 -16.39 8.51
C GLU A 56 2.03 -14.90 8.19
N GLN A 57 3.04 -14.22 8.73
CA GLN A 57 3.13 -12.79 8.59
C GLN A 57 3.39 -12.53 7.11
N VAL A 58 2.38 -12.02 6.43
CA VAL A 58 2.52 -11.62 5.04
C VAL A 58 3.33 -10.32 5.05
N PRO A 59 4.55 -10.31 4.50
CA PRO A 59 5.32 -9.09 4.36
C PRO A 59 4.60 -8.14 3.40
N TYR A 60 4.75 -6.84 3.62
CA TYR A 60 4.22 -5.85 2.69
C TYR A 60 4.83 -6.03 1.29
N SER A 61 3.99 -5.86 0.26
CA SER A 61 4.51 -5.73 -1.11
C SER A 61 5.33 -4.44 -1.25
N ASN A 62 6.16 -4.40 -2.28
CA ASN A 62 6.97 -3.24 -2.64
C ASN A 62 6.10 -2.00 -2.93
N GLU A 63 4.91 -2.17 -3.50
CA GLU A 63 3.99 -1.09 -3.82
C GLU A 63 3.23 -0.61 -2.56
N GLU A 64 2.78 -1.55 -1.74
CA GLU A 64 2.07 -1.28 -0.49
C GLU A 64 2.96 -0.52 0.50
N ILE A 65 4.24 -0.89 0.59
CA ILE A 65 5.16 -0.23 1.50
C ILE A 65 5.46 1.20 1.09
N VAL A 66 5.47 1.49 -0.22
CA VAL A 66 5.63 2.86 -0.73
C VAL A 66 4.41 3.68 -0.34
N ALA A 67 3.20 3.17 -0.57
CA ALA A 67 1.97 3.85 -0.16
C ALA A 67 1.96 4.13 1.35
N PHE A 68 2.29 3.12 2.16
CA PHE A 68 2.41 3.27 3.61
C PHE A 68 3.43 4.35 4.01
N ALA A 69 4.61 4.37 3.38
CA ALA A 69 5.65 5.34 3.70
C ALA A 69 5.29 6.78 3.32
N GLU A 70 4.54 6.98 2.22
CA GLU A 70 4.03 8.30 1.82
C GLU A 70 2.87 8.75 2.73
N ASP A 71 1.93 7.86 3.07
CA ASP A 71 0.79 8.19 3.94
C ASP A 71 1.21 8.57 5.37
N THR A 72 2.38 8.10 5.80
CA THR A 72 2.92 8.30 7.14
C THR A 72 4.08 9.30 7.20
N ASP A 73 4.46 9.91 6.07
CA ASP A 73 5.60 10.84 5.94
C ASP A 73 6.89 10.31 6.58
N LEU A 74 7.17 9.01 6.44
CA LEU A 74 8.30 8.38 7.12
C LEU A 74 9.65 8.78 6.52
N THR A 75 10.53 9.28 7.37
CA THR A 75 11.94 9.45 7.01
C THR A 75 12.66 8.10 6.88
N LYS A 76 13.74 8.07 6.09
CA LYS A 76 14.62 6.88 5.96
C LYS A 76 15.07 6.32 7.31
N HIS A 77 15.39 7.20 8.25
CA HIS A 77 15.84 6.82 9.58
C HIS A 77 14.72 6.15 10.39
N GLN A 78 13.53 6.77 10.43
CA GLN A 78 12.36 6.20 11.11
C GLN A 78 11.97 4.84 10.53
N TYR A 79 11.94 4.72 9.19
CA TYR A 79 11.67 3.46 8.52
C TYR A 79 12.67 2.36 8.92
N THR A 80 13.96 2.72 8.98
CA THR A 80 15.03 1.78 9.37
C THR A 80 14.86 1.32 10.81
N ILE A 81 14.46 2.21 11.72
CA ILE A 81 14.16 1.85 13.11
C ILE A 81 12.96 0.92 13.18
N LEU A 82 11.84 1.23 12.51
CA LEU A 82 10.64 0.41 12.49
C LEU A 82 10.96 -1.02 12.02
N ARG A 83 11.72 -1.14 10.92
CA ARG A 83 12.17 -2.43 10.42
C ARG A 83 13.05 -3.18 11.43
N LYS A 84 14.02 -2.50 12.05
CA LYS A 84 14.89 -3.12 13.07
C LYS A 84 14.09 -3.60 14.28
N GLN A 85 13.11 -2.83 14.74
CA GLN A 85 12.24 -3.19 15.87
C GLN A 85 11.33 -4.38 15.54
N ALA A 86 10.81 -4.46 14.31
CA ALA A 86 10.05 -5.63 13.85
C ALA A 86 10.93 -6.88 13.81
N LEU A 87 12.13 -6.78 13.21
CA LEU A 87 13.07 -7.90 13.16
C LEU A 87 13.53 -8.38 14.54
N ALA A 88 13.70 -7.47 15.51
CA ALA A 88 14.05 -7.83 16.89
C ALA A 88 12.96 -8.66 17.58
N LYS A 89 11.71 -8.58 17.11
CA LYS A 89 10.58 -9.40 17.58
C LYS A 89 10.38 -10.67 16.73
N ASN A 90 11.35 -11.00 15.87
CA ASN A 90 11.27 -12.09 14.88
C ASN A 90 10.10 -11.92 13.89
N VAL A 91 9.76 -10.66 13.57
CA VAL A 91 8.65 -10.30 12.69
C VAL A 91 9.18 -9.68 11.40
N ILE A 92 8.96 -10.35 10.26
CA ILE A 92 9.45 -9.91 8.94
C ILE A 92 8.28 -9.30 8.16
N ILE A 93 7.84 -8.12 8.60
CA ILE A 93 6.74 -7.39 7.95
C ILE A 93 7.25 -6.40 6.90
N TYR A 94 8.33 -5.68 7.21
CA TYR A 94 8.83 -4.59 6.38
C TYR A 94 9.96 -5.03 5.44
N PRO A 95 9.83 -4.81 4.12
CA PRO A 95 10.90 -5.09 3.17
C PRO A 95 12.14 -4.21 3.44
N SER A 96 13.22 -4.47 2.72
CA SER A 96 14.43 -3.65 2.84
C SER A 96 14.19 -2.24 2.31
N TYR A 97 14.91 -1.24 2.85
CA TYR A 97 14.84 0.12 2.32
C TYR A 97 15.23 0.21 0.84
N ARG A 98 16.13 -0.67 0.37
CA ARG A 98 16.49 -0.75 -1.06
C ARG A 98 15.30 -1.12 -1.93
N GLN A 99 14.48 -2.08 -1.50
CA GLN A 99 13.27 -2.45 -2.24
C GLN A 99 12.27 -1.29 -2.32
N LEU A 100 12.12 -0.53 -1.22
CA LEU A 100 11.31 0.68 -1.21
C LEU A 100 11.83 1.73 -2.21
N VAL A 101 13.15 1.97 -2.24
CA VAL A 101 13.77 2.89 -3.21
C VAL A 101 13.53 2.43 -4.65
N ASN A 102 13.78 1.15 -4.95
CA ASN A 102 13.53 0.60 -6.28
C ASN A 102 12.06 0.75 -6.70
N ALA A 103 11.13 0.55 -5.76
CA ALA A 103 9.69 0.70 -6.01
C ALA A 103 9.30 2.18 -6.26
N ARG A 104 9.94 3.12 -5.56
CA ARG A 104 9.79 4.57 -5.82
C ARG A 104 10.35 4.93 -7.20
N GLU A 105 11.55 4.44 -7.53
CA GLU A 105 12.19 4.68 -8.83
C GLU A 105 11.35 4.12 -9.99
N ALA A 106 10.74 2.95 -9.82
CA ALA A 106 9.81 2.38 -10.80
C ALA A 106 8.52 3.22 -10.99
N CYS A 107 8.23 4.16 -10.09
CA CYS A 107 7.12 5.11 -10.25
C CYS A 107 7.53 6.41 -10.96
N ILE A 108 8.81 6.62 -11.25
CA ILE A 108 9.32 7.84 -11.88
C ILE A 108 9.35 7.65 -13.41
N PRO A 109 8.80 8.58 -14.20
CA PRO A 109 8.84 8.50 -15.67
C PRO A 109 10.27 8.71 -16.20
N SER A 110 10.56 8.17 -17.38
CA SER A 110 11.80 8.43 -18.12
C SER A 110 11.87 9.87 -18.65
N ASP A 111 13.07 10.33 -18.98
CA ASP A 111 13.34 11.65 -19.61
C ASP A 111 13.01 12.87 -18.73
N ILE A 112 13.45 12.84 -17.46
CA ILE A 112 13.38 13.99 -16.57
C ILE A 112 14.65 14.83 -16.75
N HIS A 113 14.46 16.11 -17.08
CA HIS A 113 15.52 17.10 -17.13
C HIS A 113 15.39 18.04 -15.95
N VAL A 114 16.39 18.03 -15.07
CA VAL A 114 16.47 18.92 -13.91
C VAL A 114 17.61 19.91 -14.13
N SER A 115 17.31 21.19 -14.01
CA SER A 115 18.27 22.29 -13.92
C SER A 115 18.03 23.08 -12.63
N ASP A 116 18.96 23.97 -12.29
CA ASP A 116 18.87 24.79 -11.06
C ASP A 116 17.62 25.67 -11.01
N VAL A 117 17.02 25.96 -12.17
CA VAL A 117 15.87 26.86 -12.32
C VAL A 117 14.57 26.10 -12.59
N CYS A 118 14.63 24.89 -13.15
CA CYS A 118 13.42 24.15 -13.49
C CYS A 118 13.62 22.64 -13.57
N ALA A 119 12.56 21.90 -13.24
CA ALA A 119 12.43 20.49 -13.60
C ALA A 119 11.37 20.34 -14.70
N LYS A 120 11.70 19.63 -15.77
CA LYS A 120 10.82 19.39 -16.93
C LYS A 120 10.84 17.91 -17.27
N VAL A 121 9.69 17.40 -17.70
CA VAL A 121 9.53 16.04 -18.21
C VAL A 121 8.81 16.10 -19.55
N ASN A 122 9.17 15.22 -20.48
CA ASN A 122 8.44 15.10 -21.74
C ASN A 122 6.99 14.68 -21.46
N LEU A 123 6.02 15.40 -22.03
CA LEU A 123 4.60 15.12 -21.82
C LEU A 123 4.21 13.72 -22.29
N GLN A 124 4.75 13.28 -23.43
CA GLN A 124 4.46 11.96 -23.98
C GLN A 124 4.94 10.86 -23.04
N SER A 125 6.21 10.94 -22.60
CA SER A 125 6.80 10.04 -21.60
C SER A 125 5.96 9.99 -20.31
N LEU A 126 5.51 11.15 -19.81
CA LEU A 126 4.68 11.22 -18.62
C LEU A 126 3.32 10.52 -18.80
N VAL A 127 2.66 10.72 -19.93
CA VAL A 127 1.36 10.10 -20.24
C VAL A 127 1.51 8.60 -20.42
N ASP A 128 2.50 8.14 -21.17
CA ASP A 128 2.77 6.72 -21.43
C ASP A 128 3.09 5.98 -20.13
N HIS A 129 3.94 6.56 -19.28
CA HIS A 129 4.24 6.03 -17.95
C HIS A 129 2.99 5.97 -17.06
N THR A 130 2.16 7.01 -17.10
CA THR A 130 0.90 7.03 -16.33
C THR A 130 -0.05 5.93 -16.79
N ILE A 131 -0.17 5.70 -18.10
CA ILE A 131 -0.99 4.60 -18.66
C ILE A 131 -0.45 3.26 -18.20
N SER A 132 0.86 3.03 -18.34
CA SER A 132 1.51 1.79 -17.92
C SER A 132 1.23 1.48 -16.44
N ARG A 133 1.38 2.47 -15.55
CA ARG A 133 1.09 2.30 -14.11
C ARG A 133 -0.38 2.03 -13.80
N ILE A 134 -1.32 2.64 -14.54
CA ILE A 134 -2.76 2.37 -14.37
C ILE A 134 -3.07 0.92 -14.77
N LEU A 135 -2.56 0.46 -15.91
CA LEU A 135 -2.78 -0.90 -16.40
C LEU A 135 -2.27 -1.95 -15.40
N ILE A 136 -1.07 -1.74 -14.84
CA ILE A 136 -0.49 -2.61 -13.81
C ILE A 136 -1.35 -2.60 -12.53
N THR A 137 -1.83 -1.43 -12.09
CA THR A 137 -2.58 -1.32 -10.83
C THR A 137 -3.95 -1.97 -10.90
N GLU A 138 -4.65 -1.83 -12.03
CA GLU A 138 -5.99 -2.39 -12.21
C GLU A 138 -5.96 -3.89 -12.57
N ASN A 139 -4.77 -4.51 -12.60
CA ASN A 139 -4.56 -5.89 -13.06
C ASN A 139 -5.27 -6.17 -14.40
N LEU A 140 -5.33 -5.17 -15.28
CA LEU A 140 -5.90 -5.36 -16.60
C LEU A 140 -4.96 -6.29 -17.35
N PRO A 141 -5.39 -7.49 -17.75
CA PRO A 141 -4.52 -8.40 -18.46
C PRO A 141 -4.33 -7.79 -19.84
N VAL A 142 -3.19 -7.10 -20.04
CA VAL A 142 -2.78 -6.55 -21.34
C VAL A 142 -2.83 -7.64 -22.41
N ASP A 143 -2.62 -8.90 -22.00
CA ASP A 143 -2.68 -10.10 -22.84
C ASP A 143 -4.11 -10.49 -23.29
N THR A 144 -5.16 -10.00 -22.61
CA THR A 144 -6.57 -10.22 -23.01
C THR A 144 -7.13 -9.11 -23.90
N LEU A 145 -6.38 -8.01 -24.06
CA LEU A 145 -6.76 -6.92 -24.93
C LEU A 145 -6.38 -7.26 -26.37
N ASN A 146 -7.36 -7.22 -27.28
CA ASN A 146 -7.07 -7.42 -28.69
C ASN A 146 -6.34 -6.18 -29.22
N ASN A 147 -5.42 -6.35 -30.17
CA ASN A 147 -4.70 -5.23 -30.82
C ASN A 147 -5.64 -4.19 -31.48
N SER A 148 -6.93 -4.52 -31.66
CA SER A 148 -7.98 -3.65 -32.20
C SER A 148 -8.66 -2.75 -31.16
N ASP A 149 -8.47 -3.02 -29.87
CA ASP A 149 -9.21 -2.34 -28.81
C ASP A 149 -8.63 -0.93 -28.59
N LYS A 150 -9.47 0.09 -28.86
CA LYS A 150 -9.08 1.49 -28.72
C LYS A 150 -9.54 2.04 -27.39
N PHE A 151 -8.58 2.48 -26.59
CA PHE A 151 -8.83 3.17 -25.33
C PHE A 151 -8.69 4.67 -25.53
N ARG A 152 -9.57 5.42 -24.89
CA ARG A 152 -9.50 6.88 -24.85
C ARG A 152 -9.23 7.31 -23.42
N LEU A 153 -8.02 7.82 -23.19
CA LEU A 153 -7.67 8.45 -21.92
C LEU A 153 -8.10 9.93 -21.94
N LEU A 154 -8.99 10.29 -21.02
CA LEU A 154 -9.37 11.69 -20.81
C LEU A 154 -8.52 12.29 -19.69
N VAL A 155 -7.56 13.15 -20.04
CA VAL A 155 -6.67 13.82 -19.08
C VAL A 155 -7.09 15.26 -18.83
N LYS A 156 -6.91 15.73 -17.60
CA LYS A 156 -6.99 17.14 -17.23
C LYS A 156 -5.60 17.66 -16.89
N TRP A 157 -5.23 18.79 -17.46
CA TRP A 157 -3.99 19.49 -17.16
C TRP A 157 -4.30 20.91 -16.63
N GLY A 158 -3.37 21.46 -15.87
CA GLY A 158 -3.48 22.80 -15.30
C GLY A 158 -2.15 23.24 -14.68
N CYS A 159 -2.10 24.49 -14.25
CA CYS A 159 -0.90 25.14 -13.76
C CYS A 159 -1.28 26.06 -12.59
N ASP A 160 -0.56 25.97 -11.48
CA ASP A 160 -0.81 26.79 -10.28
C ASP A 160 0.51 27.23 -9.65
N GLY A 161 0.50 28.39 -8.99
CA GLY A 161 1.67 28.99 -8.34
C GLY A 161 1.54 28.97 -6.83
N SER A 162 2.65 28.76 -6.12
CA SER A 162 2.72 28.84 -4.66
C SER A 162 3.82 29.81 -4.24
N SER A 163 3.56 30.64 -3.23
CA SER A 163 4.50 31.57 -2.59
C SER A 163 4.69 31.21 -1.10
N GLY A 164 5.70 31.79 -0.45
CA GLY A 164 5.93 31.66 1.00
C GLY A 164 6.76 30.45 1.46
N GLN A 165 7.53 29.85 0.56
CA GLN A 165 8.48 28.78 0.91
C GLN A 165 9.71 29.36 1.64
N SER A 166 10.28 28.61 2.58
CA SER A 166 11.50 29.02 3.28
C SER A 166 12.70 29.04 2.33
N ILE A 167 13.39 30.17 2.28
CA ILE A 167 14.55 30.39 1.40
C ILE A 167 15.74 29.58 1.94
N TYR A 168 16.28 28.69 1.11
CA TYR A 168 17.54 28.03 1.38
C TYR A 168 18.69 28.91 0.87
N LYS A 169 19.85 28.88 1.53
CA LYS A 169 21.05 29.63 1.12
C LYS A 169 21.73 28.98 -0.09
N GLN A 170 20.97 28.75 -1.15
CA GLN A 170 21.48 28.20 -2.41
C GLN A 170 22.30 29.28 -3.12
N ASN A 171 23.51 28.93 -3.53
CA ASN A 171 24.36 29.83 -4.28
C ASN A 171 23.97 29.74 -5.77
N PHE A 172 23.40 30.80 -6.33
CA PHE A 172 23.04 30.87 -7.74
C PHE A 172 24.18 31.52 -8.53
N GLU A 173 24.47 31.00 -9.72
CA GLU A 173 25.45 31.62 -10.63
C GLU A 173 24.97 32.98 -11.15
N ASN A 174 23.65 33.19 -11.22
CA ASN A 174 23.05 34.45 -11.66
C ASN A 174 22.32 35.15 -10.49
N PRO A 175 22.74 36.36 -10.07
CA PRO A 175 22.15 37.10 -8.96
C PRO A 175 20.74 37.64 -9.23
N GLU A 176 20.24 37.63 -10.48
CA GLU A 176 18.85 37.97 -10.80
C GLU A 176 17.87 36.81 -10.58
N LEU A 177 18.37 35.60 -10.37
CA LEU A 177 17.56 34.44 -9.98
C LEU A 177 17.28 34.55 -8.48
N SER A 178 16.22 35.29 -8.14
CA SER A 178 15.69 35.46 -6.80
C SER A 178 14.42 34.59 -6.58
N ASP A 179 14.26 34.14 -5.34
CA ASP A 179 13.45 33.02 -4.85
C ASP A 179 12.08 32.71 -5.52
N PHE A 180 12.05 31.50 -6.10
CA PHE A 180 10.99 30.48 -6.20
C PHE A 180 9.52 30.92 -6.27
N ILE A 181 9.02 31.19 -7.49
CA ILE A 181 7.65 30.80 -7.84
C ILE A 181 7.69 29.34 -8.28
N THR A 182 7.26 28.42 -7.41
CA THR A 182 7.07 27.03 -7.82
C THR A 182 5.80 26.94 -8.63
N ILE A 183 5.94 26.94 -9.95
CA ILE A 183 4.85 26.68 -10.88
C ILE A 183 4.71 25.16 -11.02
N ILE A 184 3.72 24.57 -10.35
CA ILE A 184 3.46 23.14 -10.47
C ILE A 184 2.41 22.93 -11.55
N ARG A 185 2.81 22.33 -12.67
CA ARG A 185 1.87 21.82 -13.67
C ARG A 185 1.29 20.49 -13.17
N ARG A 186 0.12 20.55 -12.54
CA ARG A 186 -0.56 19.37 -11.97
C ARG A 186 -1.48 18.73 -13.00
N HIS A 187 -1.37 17.41 -13.15
CA HIS A 187 -2.40 16.60 -13.79
C HIS A 187 -3.30 16.04 -12.68
N ARG A 188 -4.52 16.57 -12.54
CA ARG A 188 -5.52 16.00 -11.60
C ARG A 188 -6.26 14.86 -12.30
N ARG A 189 -6.13 13.65 -11.76
CA ARG A 189 -6.80 12.44 -12.27
C ARG A 189 -8.32 12.58 -12.11
N TYR A 190 -9.05 12.38 -13.20
CA TYR A 190 -10.40 11.83 -13.15
C TYR A 190 -10.27 10.34 -13.47
N ARG A 191 -10.64 9.45 -12.55
CA ARG A 191 -10.65 8.00 -12.81
C ARG A 191 -11.87 7.67 -13.66
N ARG A 192 -11.73 7.69 -14.99
CA ARG A 192 -12.69 7.03 -15.88
C ARG A 192 -11.95 6.54 -17.13
N PHE A 193 -11.58 5.26 -17.09
CA PHE A 193 -11.25 4.50 -18.28
C PHE A 193 -12.58 4.01 -18.85
N GLU A 194 -13.03 4.59 -19.96
CA GLU A 194 -14.24 4.12 -20.63
C GLU A 194 -13.85 3.37 -21.90
N PRO A 195 -14.30 2.12 -22.09
CA PRO A 195 -14.18 1.46 -23.39
C PRO A 195 -14.98 2.25 -24.41
N LEU A 196 -14.39 2.51 -25.59
CA LEU A 196 -15.13 3.06 -26.71
C LEU A 196 -16.07 1.97 -27.23
N GLN A 197 -17.34 1.98 -26.79
CA GLN A 197 -18.38 1.41 -27.63
C GLN A 197 -18.40 2.18 -28.94
N SER A 198 -18.42 1.46 -30.06
CA SER A 198 -18.29 1.99 -31.41
C SER A 198 -19.17 3.21 -31.64
N ILE A 199 -18.57 4.40 -31.68
CA ILE A 199 -19.26 5.60 -32.14
C ILE A 199 -19.16 5.59 -33.67
N ALA A 200 -20.06 4.84 -34.30
CA ALA A 200 -20.50 5.16 -35.65
C ALA A 200 -21.12 6.57 -35.60
N GLY A 201 -20.82 7.36 -36.63
CA GLY A 201 -20.81 8.81 -36.58
C GLY A 201 -22.09 9.47 -36.07
N GLU A 202 -21.91 10.57 -35.34
CA GLU A 202 -22.64 11.83 -35.52
C GLU A 202 -22.06 12.89 -34.57
N GLY A 203 -22.10 14.15 -35.01
CA GLY A 203 -21.28 15.25 -34.51
C GLY A 203 -21.39 15.55 -33.01
N ILE A 204 -20.24 15.78 -32.37
CA ILE A 204 -20.19 16.28 -31.00
C ILE A 204 -20.55 17.76 -31.01
N VAL A 205 -21.80 18.04 -30.66
CA VAL A 205 -22.27 19.36 -30.24
C VAL A 205 -21.53 19.75 -28.97
N THR A 206 -20.68 20.79 -29.07
CA THR A 206 -20.10 21.43 -27.89
C THR A 206 -21.20 22.16 -27.11
N LYS A 207 -21.61 21.63 -25.94
CA LYS A 207 -22.37 22.43 -24.96
C LYS A 207 -21.45 23.49 -24.35
N LYS A 208 -21.51 24.71 -24.89
CA LYS A 208 -21.01 25.92 -24.23
C LYS A 208 -21.79 26.13 -22.93
N ASN A 209 -21.17 25.92 -21.78
CA ASN A 209 -21.68 26.42 -20.51
C ASN A 209 -21.28 27.90 -20.37
N THR A 210 -22.17 28.79 -20.82
CA THR A 210 -22.16 30.19 -20.38
C THR A 210 -22.85 30.26 -19.01
N LYS A 211 -22.08 30.51 -17.95
CA LYS A 211 -22.61 31.20 -16.77
C LYS A 211 -22.13 32.66 -16.85
N LYS A 212 -23.06 33.55 -17.17
CA LYS A 212 -22.94 34.98 -16.90
C LYS A 212 -23.06 35.20 -15.38
N LEU A 213 -22.36 36.25 -14.91
CA LEU A 213 -22.54 36.92 -13.62
C LEU A 213 -24.02 37.18 -13.32
#